data_AF-A0A4V2JD66-F1
#
_entry.id   AF-A0A4V2JD66-F1
#
_cell.length_a   1.000
_cell.length_b   1.000
_cell.length_c   1.000
_cell.angle_alpha   90.00
_cell.angle_beta   90.00
_cell.angle_gamma   90.00
#
_symmetry.space_group_name_H-M   'P 1'
#
loop_
_entity.id
_entity.type
_entity.pdbx_description
1 polymer ?
#
loop_
_entity_poly.entity_id
_entity_poly.type
_entity_poly.pdbx_seq_one_letter_code
_entity_poly.pdbx_strand_id
1 'polypeptide(L)'
;MKRTLKTLTAAGVVAAIVGAGVVYFGVINVGADDPHSELVYSLLSTARDRSIAVRSRDIKVPDLTDGTLVRAGAGNYNSMCIGCHLAPGLAGTELSNSLYPAPPNLSKLGVDGNPAAAFWIIKHGIKSTGMPAWGKSMADPYIWGMVAFLQQLPALNAEQFNALVASSGGHQHGGGESKMHDHEGQHDAQKGAAAGHHDAGAAEEVAKADDHHGEKNSAHAHEAAAAPTQDESPEHAHPQGAEASLDASATPAAQLKTHPHADGKEHTHAK
;
A
#
# COMPACT_ATOMS: atom_id res chain seq x y z
N MET A 1 0.52 46.85 -23.73
CA MET A 1 -0.90 46.46 -23.95
C MET A 1 -1.07 45.55 -25.17
N LYS A 2 -1.46 46.01 -26.38
CA LYS A 2 -1.79 45.08 -27.49
C LYS A 2 -0.66 44.11 -27.90
N ARG A 3 0.60 44.58 -28.00
CA ARG A 3 1.77 43.70 -28.26
C ARG A 3 2.06 42.76 -27.08
N THR A 4 2.10 43.28 -25.86
CA THR A 4 2.38 42.51 -24.64
C THR A 4 1.34 41.44 -24.34
N LEU A 5 0.06 41.68 -24.67
CA LEU A 5 -0.98 40.65 -24.58
C LEU A 5 -0.72 39.52 -25.59
N LYS A 6 -0.45 39.84 -26.87
CA LYS A 6 -0.13 38.83 -27.89
C LYS A 6 1.08 37.98 -27.52
N THR A 7 2.13 38.56 -26.96
CA THR A 7 3.32 37.80 -26.52
C THR A 7 3.03 36.89 -25.33
N LEU A 8 2.21 37.33 -24.36
CA LEU A 8 1.79 36.48 -23.24
C LEU A 8 0.88 35.33 -23.69
N THR A 9 -0.06 35.58 -24.61
CA THR A 9 -0.90 34.52 -25.20
C THR A 9 -0.05 33.50 -25.97
N ALA A 10 0.89 33.96 -26.81
CA ALA A 10 1.78 33.07 -27.56
C ALA A 10 2.67 32.23 -26.62
N ALA A 11 3.27 32.84 -25.59
CA ALA A 11 4.08 32.13 -24.60
C ALA A 11 3.25 31.10 -23.82
N GLY A 12 2.01 31.43 -23.43
CA GLY A 12 1.10 30.50 -22.77
C GLY A 12 0.71 29.30 -23.64
N VAL A 13 0.46 29.52 -24.93
CA VAL A 13 0.18 28.43 -25.89
C VAL A 13 1.41 27.53 -26.08
N VAL A 14 2.61 28.10 -26.22
CA VAL A 14 3.86 27.32 -26.32
C VAL A 14 4.10 26.51 -25.04
N ALA A 15 3.93 27.11 -23.86
CA ALA A 15 4.06 26.41 -22.59
C ALA A 15 3.05 25.25 -22.44
N ALA A 16 1.80 25.45 -22.88
CA ALA A 16 0.78 24.40 -22.88
C ALA A 16 1.13 23.24 -23.84
N ILE A 17 1.63 23.54 -25.04
CA ILE A 17 2.08 22.52 -26.01
C ILE A 17 3.27 21.73 -25.47
N VAL A 18 4.27 22.41 -24.88
CA VAL A 18 5.43 21.76 -24.26
C VAL A 18 5.01 20.89 -23.08
N GLY A 19 4.14 21.38 -22.20
CA GLY A 19 3.62 20.59 -21.08
C GLY A 19 2.81 19.38 -21.52
N ALA A 20 1.98 19.52 -22.55
CA ALA A 20 1.25 18.39 -23.15
C ALA A 20 2.20 17.36 -23.77
N GLY A 21 3.27 17.79 -24.43
CA GLY A 21 4.33 16.91 -24.95
C GLY A 21 5.06 16.14 -23.85
N VAL A 22 5.48 16.82 -22.78
CA VAL A 22 6.14 16.21 -21.61
C VAL A 22 5.29 15.09 -20.99
N VAL A 23 3.98 15.29 -20.89
CA VAL A 23 3.03 14.27 -20.40
C VAL A 23 2.82 13.16 -21.43
N TYR A 24 2.55 13.50 -22.69
CA TYR A 24 2.22 12.52 -23.74
C TYR A 24 3.38 11.58 -24.07
N PHE A 25 4.62 12.07 -24.05
CA PHE A 25 5.82 11.28 -24.29
C PHE A 25 6.39 10.61 -23.02
N GLY A 26 5.67 10.65 -21.89
CA GLY A 26 6.06 9.93 -20.67
C GLY A 26 7.36 10.41 -20.01
N VAL A 27 7.72 11.68 -20.21
CA VAL A 27 9.00 12.26 -19.72
C VAL A 27 9.02 12.38 -18.20
N ILE A 28 7.85 12.38 -17.56
CA ILE A 28 7.71 12.32 -16.10
C ILE A 28 7.50 10.86 -15.71
N ASN A 29 8.48 10.27 -15.01
CA ASN A 29 8.29 8.99 -14.34
C ASN A 29 7.24 9.12 -13.22
N VAL A 30 6.47 8.06 -13.01
CA VAL A 30 5.41 7.96 -11.99
C VAL A 30 5.59 6.76 -11.05
N GLY A 31 6.73 6.07 -11.14
CA GLY A 31 7.15 5.05 -10.18
C GLY A 31 7.28 5.62 -8.77
N ALA A 32 6.85 4.86 -7.76
CA ALA A 32 7.01 5.23 -6.36
C ALA A 32 8.47 5.11 -5.87
N ASP A 33 9.28 4.38 -6.63
CA ASP A 33 10.71 4.14 -6.48
C ASP A 33 11.60 5.27 -7.04
N ASP A 34 11.01 6.27 -7.70
CA ASP A 34 11.70 7.46 -8.22
C ASP A 34 11.20 8.74 -7.48
N PRO A 35 11.87 9.17 -6.40
CA PRO A 35 11.39 10.27 -5.56
C PRO A 35 11.39 11.62 -6.28
N HIS A 36 10.34 12.41 -6.06
CA HIS A 36 10.33 13.82 -6.46
C HIS A 36 11.59 14.54 -5.96
N SER A 37 12.19 15.36 -6.84
CA SER A 37 13.30 16.25 -6.47
C SER A 37 12.93 17.15 -5.27
N GLU A 38 13.93 17.53 -4.47
CA GLU A 38 13.75 18.22 -3.18
C GLU A 38 12.80 19.44 -3.26
N LEU A 39 12.90 20.23 -4.34
CA LEU A 39 12.04 21.38 -4.57
C LEU A 39 10.57 20.99 -4.76
N VAL A 40 10.29 19.93 -5.53
CA VAL A 40 8.94 19.42 -5.77
C VAL A 40 8.40 18.74 -4.50
N TYR A 41 9.21 17.94 -3.82
CA TYR A 41 8.86 17.32 -2.55
C TYR A 41 8.55 18.36 -1.45
N SER A 42 9.36 19.42 -1.36
CA SER A 42 9.16 20.55 -0.43
C SER A 42 7.89 21.33 -0.74
N LEU A 43 7.59 21.58 -2.02
CA LEU A 43 6.34 22.22 -2.45
C LEU A 43 5.11 21.36 -2.12
N LEU A 44 5.16 20.05 -2.39
CA LEU A 44 4.07 19.11 -2.14
C LEU A 44 3.82 18.91 -0.64
N SER A 45 4.86 18.74 0.16
CA SER A 45 4.74 18.64 1.63
C SER A 45 4.23 19.95 2.25
N THR A 46 4.75 21.11 1.83
CA THR A 46 4.21 22.41 2.24
C THR A 46 2.72 22.56 1.87
N ALA A 47 2.31 22.16 0.66
CA ALA A 47 0.91 22.20 0.24
C ALA A 47 0.01 21.26 1.06
N ARG A 48 0.49 20.04 1.34
CA ARG A 48 -0.17 19.05 2.22
C ARG A 48 -0.37 19.63 3.62
N ASP A 49 0.68 20.11 4.25
CA ASP A 49 0.68 20.52 5.67
C ASP A 49 -0.12 21.80 5.89
N ARG A 50 -0.03 22.76 4.96
CA ARG A 50 -0.89 23.95 4.94
C ARG A 50 -2.35 23.59 4.68
N SER A 51 -2.64 22.60 3.84
CA SER A 51 -4.02 22.13 3.60
C SER A 51 -4.61 21.49 4.86
N ILE A 52 -3.89 20.56 5.51
CA ILE A 52 -4.29 19.93 6.77
C ILE A 52 -4.60 21.00 7.82
N ALA A 53 -3.65 21.90 8.10
CA ALA A 53 -3.83 22.96 9.11
C ALA A 53 -4.98 23.92 8.79
N VAL A 54 -5.26 24.18 7.51
CA VAL A 54 -6.41 25.00 7.08
C VAL A 54 -7.74 24.28 7.30
N ARG A 55 -7.78 22.96 7.10
CA ARG A 55 -9.00 22.12 7.11
C ARG A 55 -9.34 21.51 8.47
N SER A 56 -8.36 21.31 9.35
CA SER A 56 -8.59 20.78 10.69
C SER A 56 -8.95 21.84 11.74
N ARG A 57 -8.71 23.13 11.46
CA ARG A 57 -8.80 24.23 12.46
C ARG A 57 -10.12 24.27 13.25
N ASP A 58 -11.25 23.99 12.59
CA ASP A 58 -12.61 24.15 13.11
C ASP A 58 -13.19 22.82 13.63
N ILE A 59 -12.39 21.74 13.60
CA ILE A 59 -12.80 20.41 14.07
C ILE A 59 -12.80 20.42 15.60
N LYS A 60 -13.99 20.28 16.17
CA LYS A 60 -14.17 20.11 17.62
C LYS A 60 -13.66 18.74 18.04
N VAL A 61 -12.55 18.75 18.78
CA VAL A 61 -12.01 17.56 19.44
C VAL A 61 -12.94 17.19 20.62
N PRO A 62 -13.43 15.94 20.71
CA PRO A 62 -14.20 15.47 21.87
C PRO A 62 -13.26 15.21 23.07
N ASP A 63 -13.80 14.69 24.17
CA ASP A 63 -12.95 14.07 25.19
C ASP A 63 -12.29 12.81 24.61
N LEU A 64 -10.98 12.69 24.80
CA LEU A 64 -10.14 11.58 24.32
C LEU A 64 -9.49 10.81 25.48
N THR A 65 -9.91 11.06 26.73
CA THR A 65 -9.40 10.41 27.94
C THR A 65 -10.15 9.13 28.33
N ASP A 66 -11.29 8.84 27.71
CA ASP A 66 -12.05 7.61 27.95
C ASP A 66 -11.25 6.36 27.55
N GLY A 67 -10.95 5.52 28.54
CA GLY A 67 -10.26 4.24 28.35
C GLY A 67 -11.04 3.23 27.49
N THR A 68 -12.33 3.42 27.27
CA THR A 68 -13.14 2.62 26.35
C THR A 68 -12.85 3.02 24.90
N LEU A 69 -12.92 4.33 24.61
CA LEU A 69 -12.55 4.93 23.33
C LEU A 69 -11.10 4.61 22.93
N VAL A 70 -10.14 4.75 23.85
CA VAL A 70 -8.72 4.38 23.65
C VAL A 70 -8.57 2.89 23.31
N ARG A 71 -9.28 2.00 24.01
CA ARG A 71 -9.20 0.54 23.80
C ARG A 71 -9.80 0.11 22.45
N ALA A 72 -10.92 0.72 22.04
CA ALA A 72 -11.47 0.52 20.69
C ALA A 72 -10.51 1.05 19.60
N GLY A 73 -9.86 2.18 19.87
CA GLY A 73 -8.81 2.75 19.02
C GLY A 73 -7.62 1.82 18.80
N ALA A 74 -7.17 1.11 19.84
CA ALA A 74 -6.08 0.14 19.75
C ALA A 74 -6.41 -1.03 18.81
N GLY A 75 -7.63 -1.58 18.89
CA GLY A 75 -8.11 -2.64 18.01
C GLY A 75 -8.11 -2.21 16.54
N ASN A 76 -8.70 -1.04 16.24
CA ASN A 76 -8.68 -0.47 14.89
C ASN A 76 -7.27 -0.17 14.39
N TYR A 77 -6.40 0.42 15.21
CA TYR A 77 -5.00 0.68 14.83
C TYR A 77 -4.26 -0.61 14.48
N ASN A 78 -4.44 -1.67 15.28
CA ASN A 78 -3.85 -2.98 15.03
C ASN A 78 -4.34 -3.62 13.72
N SER A 79 -5.63 -3.49 13.38
CA SER A 79 -6.17 -4.05 12.14
C SER A 79 -5.88 -3.23 10.88
N MET A 80 -5.66 -1.92 11.00
CA MET A 80 -5.64 -0.99 9.86
C MET A 80 -4.32 -0.26 9.61
N CYS A 81 -3.52 -0.04 10.66
CA CYS A 81 -2.42 0.93 10.63
C CYS A 81 -1.04 0.32 10.79
N ILE A 82 -0.87 -0.75 11.58
CA ILE A 82 0.46 -1.31 11.89
C ILE A 82 1.24 -1.77 10.65
N GLY A 83 0.56 -2.18 9.59
CA GLY A 83 1.18 -2.60 8.33
C GLY A 83 2.01 -1.50 7.64
N CYS A 84 1.69 -0.22 7.88
CA CYS A 84 2.41 0.94 7.37
C CYS A 84 3.11 1.75 8.47
N HIS A 85 2.43 1.96 9.61
CA HIS A 85 2.84 2.89 10.68
C HIS A 85 3.50 2.22 11.89
N LEU A 86 3.54 0.88 11.92
CA LEU A 86 4.19 0.02 12.91
C LEU A 86 3.56 0.06 14.32
N ALA A 87 3.71 -1.05 15.06
CA ALA A 87 3.39 -1.14 16.49
C ALA A 87 4.66 -0.93 17.34
N PRO A 88 4.57 -0.82 18.68
CA PRO A 88 5.75 -0.76 19.52
C PRO A 88 6.64 -2.01 19.35
N GLY A 89 7.95 -1.82 19.25
CA GLY A 89 8.92 -2.90 19.05
C GLY A 89 9.02 -3.46 17.61
N LEU A 90 8.13 -3.09 16.69
CA LEU A 90 8.21 -3.54 15.28
C LEU A 90 9.29 -2.78 14.50
N ALA A 91 10.06 -3.53 13.71
CA ALA A 91 10.88 -2.99 12.62
C ALA A 91 10.01 -2.63 11.40
N GLY A 92 10.60 -1.98 10.40
CA GLY A 92 9.91 -1.67 9.14
C GLY A 92 9.45 -2.92 8.40
N THR A 93 8.15 -3.01 8.12
CA THR A 93 7.55 -4.01 7.23
C THR A 93 7.89 -3.71 5.78
N GLU A 94 7.84 -4.74 4.91
CA GLU A 94 7.95 -4.57 3.45
C GLU A 94 7.07 -3.42 2.92
N LEU A 95 5.82 -3.35 3.36
CA LEU A 95 4.88 -2.30 2.96
C LEU A 95 5.30 -0.90 3.46
N SER A 96 5.75 -0.77 4.72
CA SER A 96 6.24 0.51 5.24
C SER A 96 7.52 0.99 4.55
N ASN A 97 8.37 0.05 4.11
CA ASN A 97 9.62 0.34 3.41
C ASN A 97 9.40 0.67 1.92
N SER A 98 8.34 0.11 1.30
CA SER A 98 8.05 0.23 -0.15
C SER A 98 7.10 1.37 -0.51
N LEU A 99 6.59 2.12 0.47
CA LEU A 99 5.67 3.23 0.25
C LEU A 99 6.42 4.56 0.08
N TYR A 100 6.03 5.32 -0.95
CA TYR A 100 6.48 6.69 -1.15
C TYR A 100 5.29 7.69 -1.09
N PRO A 101 5.40 8.78 -0.32
CA PRO A 101 6.39 9.03 0.72
C PRO A 101 6.29 7.99 1.85
N ALA A 102 7.42 7.70 2.49
CA ALA A 102 7.47 6.71 3.58
C ALA A 102 6.54 7.11 4.74
N PRO A 103 5.71 6.18 5.26
CA PRO A 103 4.82 6.45 6.38
C PRO A 103 5.62 6.75 7.66
N PRO A 104 5.23 7.75 8.46
CA PRO A 104 5.83 7.98 9.78
C PRO A 104 5.56 6.78 10.70
N ASN A 105 6.58 6.39 11.48
CA ASN A 105 6.42 5.42 12.57
C ASN A 105 5.61 6.09 13.70
N LEU A 106 4.34 5.71 13.83
CA LEU A 106 3.44 6.28 14.84
C LEU A 106 3.64 5.63 16.22
N SER A 107 4.28 4.45 16.31
CA SER A 107 4.70 3.88 17.61
C SER A 107 5.84 4.66 18.30
N LYS A 108 6.41 5.66 17.63
CA LYS A 108 7.38 6.63 18.19
C LYS A 108 6.85 8.07 18.24
N LEU A 109 5.97 8.45 17.31
CA LEU A 109 5.51 9.85 17.16
C LEU A 109 4.09 10.10 17.69
N GLY A 110 3.19 9.13 17.64
CA GLY A 110 1.81 9.26 18.12
C GLY A 110 0.99 10.28 17.33
N VAL A 111 0.56 11.35 17.99
CA VAL A 111 0.05 12.57 17.34
C VAL A 111 0.90 13.77 17.74
N ASP A 112 1.21 14.64 16.78
CA ASP A 112 2.07 15.83 16.97
C ASP A 112 1.35 16.97 17.73
N GLY A 113 0.82 16.68 18.92
CA GLY A 113 0.06 17.61 19.76
C GLY A 113 -1.28 18.09 19.17
N ASN A 114 -1.68 17.58 17.99
CA ASN A 114 -2.83 18.09 17.23
C ASN A 114 -3.85 16.97 16.87
N PRO A 115 -4.75 16.60 17.81
CA PRO A 115 -5.79 15.60 17.57
C PRO A 115 -6.72 15.93 16.40
N ALA A 116 -7.00 17.21 16.15
CA ALA A 116 -7.85 17.66 15.04
C ALA A 116 -7.20 17.38 13.68
N ALA A 117 -5.88 17.60 13.55
CA ALA A 117 -5.11 17.23 12.36
C ALA A 117 -5.06 15.70 12.18
N ALA A 118 -4.75 14.96 13.24
CA ALA A 118 -4.71 13.49 13.20
C ALA A 118 -6.06 12.89 12.76
N PHE A 119 -7.18 13.38 13.32
CA PHE A 119 -8.53 13.01 12.89
C PHE A 119 -8.76 13.30 11.41
N TRP A 120 -8.43 14.51 10.94
CA TRP A 120 -8.62 14.88 9.53
C TRP A 120 -7.79 14.00 8.58
N ILE A 121 -6.54 13.72 8.94
CA ILE A 121 -5.61 12.87 8.17
C ILE A 121 -6.15 11.44 8.08
N ILE A 122 -6.59 10.83 9.19
CA ILE A 122 -7.15 9.47 9.19
C ILE A 122 -8.47 9.42 8.41
N LYS A 123 -9.34 10.43 8.58
CA LYS A 123 -10.65 10.50 7.90
C LYS A 123 -10.53 10.66 6.38
N HIS A 124 -9.58 11.46 5.90
CA HIS A 124 -9.47 11.84 4.48
C HIS A 124 -8.29 11.20 3.73
N GLY A 125 -7.36 10.56 4.42
CA GLY A 125 -6.10 10.08 3.85
C GLY A 125 -5.22 11.23 3.34
N ILE A 126 -4.15 10.88 2.64
CA ILE A 126 -3.30 11.87 1.94
C ILE A 126 -3.27 11.52 0.45
N LYS A 127 -3.78 12.43 -0.39
CA LYS A 127 -3.82 12.25 -1.85
C LYS A 127 -2.40 12.09 -2.40
N SER A 128 -2.24 11.18 -3.38
CA SER A 128 -0.96 10.81 -4.00
C SER A 128 0.04 10.21 -2.99
N THR A 129 -0.46 9.37 -2.09
CA THR A 129 0.30 8.50 -1.18
C THR A 129 -0.45 7.17 -1.03
N GLY A 130 0.15 6.19 -0.35
CA GLY A 130 -0.55 4.96 0.04
C GLY A 130 -1.61 5.12 1.15
N MET A 131 -1.83 6.30 1.74
CA MET A 131 -2.74 6.47 2.88
C MET A 131 -4.21 6.67 2.43
N PRO A 132 -5.12 5.70 2.73
CA PRO A 132 -6.50 5.75 2.26
C PRO A 132 -7.40 6.66 3.11
N ALA A 133 -8.56 7.02 2.56
CA ALA A 133 -9.56 7.87 3.20
C ALA A 133 -10.56 7.04 4.03
N TRP A 134 -10.20 6.70 5.28
CA TRP A 134 -11.01 5.79 6.12
C TRP A 134 -12.42 6.30 6.43
N GLY A 135 -12.66 7.62 6.38
CA GLY A 135 -14.00 8.22 6.50
C GLY A 135 -14.99 7.85 5.39
N LYS A 136 -14.60 7.02 4.41
CA LYS A 136 -15.51 6.37 3.45
C LYS A 136 -16.15 5.09 3.97
N SER A 137 -15.53 4.41 4.95
CA SER A 137 -15.93 3.09 5.46
C SER A 137 -15.92 3.01 6.99
N MET A 138 -15.72 4.12 7.69
CA MET A 138 -15.68 4.19 9.15
C MET A 138 -16.29 5.50 9.64
N ALA A 139 -17.15 5.42 10.66
CA ALA A 139 -17.80 6.57 11.26
C ALA A 139 -16.88 7.31 12.25
N ASP A 140 -17.06 8.63 12.36
CA ASP A 140 -16.23 9.55 13.14
C ASP A 140 -15.88 9.11 14.58
N PRO A 141 -16.76 8.48 15.38
CA PRO A 141 -16.41 8.02 16.73
C PRO A 141 -15.26 6.99 16.75
N TYR A 142 -15.19 6.11 15.75
CA TYR A 142 -14.14 5.08 15.65
C TYR A 142 -12.80 5.67 15.19
N ILE A 143 -12.86 6.75 14.39
CA ILE A 143 -11.69 7.56 14.01
C ILE A 143 -11.17 8.32 15.25
N TRP A 144 -12.06 8.92 16.05
CA TRP A 144 -11.68 9.51 17.34
C TRP A 144 -11.10 8.48 18.31
N GLY A 145 -11.57 7.23 18.28
CA GLY A 145 -10.94 6.10 18.97
C GLY A 145 -9.46 5.97 18.63
N MET A 146 -9.11 5.89 17.34
CA MET A 146 -7.71 5.84 16.91
C MET A 146 -6.92 7.08 17.33
N VAL A 147 -7.51 8.28 17.30
CA VAL A 147 -6.83 9.53 17.73
C VAL A 147 -6.62 9.60 19.25
N ALA A 148 -7.53 9.03 20.06
CA ALA A 148 -7.35 8.85 21.50
C ALA A 148 -6.21 7.86 21.78
N PHE A 149 -6.21 6.72 21.08
CA PHE A 149 -5.17 5.71 21.19
C PHE A 149 -3.78 6.22 20.78
N LEU A 150 -3.66 6.97 19.68
CA LEU A 150 -2.39 7.49 19.17
C LEU A 150 -1.71 8.49 20.12
N GLN A 151 -2.43 9.09 21.08
CA GLN A 151 -1.80 9.88 22.16
C GLN A 151 -1.10 9.02 23.20
N GLN A 152 -1.58 7.80 23.44
CA GLN A 152 -1.02 6.86 24.42
C GLN A 152 0.07 5.99 23.80
N LEU A 153 -0.06 5.66 22.51
CA LEU A 153 0.79 4.71 21.78
C LEU A 153 2.32 4.89 22.00
N PRO A 154 2.92 6.10 21.94
CA PRO A 154 4.37 6.26 22.14
C PRO A 154 4.87 5.93 23.56
N ALA A 155 3.98 5.82 24.55
CA ALA A 155 4.31 5.43 25.91
C ALA A 155 4.13 3.93 26.18
N LEU A 156 3.64 3.15 25.19
CA LEU A 156 3.39 1.71 25.34
C LEU A 156 4.61 0.89 24.88
N ASN A 157 4.96 -0.14 25.64
CA ASN A 157 5.78 -1.24 25.14
C ASN A 157 4.93 -2.26 24.35
N ALA A 158 5.58 -3.27 23.78
CA ALA A 158 4.91 -4.29 22.95
C ALA A 158 3.88 -5.11 23.76
N GLU A 159 4.20 -5.41 25.03
CA GLU A 159 3.36 -6.18 25.94
C GLU A 159 2.07 -5.42 26.30
N GLN A 160 2.19 -4.13 26.62
CA GLN A 160 1.07 -3.24 26.91
C GLN A 160 0.19 -3.00 25.68
N PHE A 161 0.81 -2.81 24.50
CA PHE A 161 0.09 -2.72 23.23
C PHE A 161 -0.73 -3.99 22.98
N ASN A 162 -0.09 -5.16 23.02
CA ASN A 162 -0.73 -6.44 22.78
C ASN A 162 -1.85 -6.72 23.78
N ALA A 163 -1.66 -6.40 25.07
CA ALA A 163 -2.70 -6.54 26.10
C ALA A 163 -3.90 -5.61 25.85
N LEU A 164 -3.65 -4.36 25.44
CA LEU A 164 -4.72 -3.41 25.14
C LEU A 164 -5.53 -3.86 23.91
N VAL A 165 -4.84 -4.28 22.83
CA VAL A 165 -5.43 -4.84 21.61
C VAL A 165 -6.23 -6.11 21.90
N ALA A 166 -5.68 -7.08 22.66
CA ALA A 166 -6.36 -8.31 23.02
C ALA A 166 -7.61 -8.08 23.90
N SER A 167 -7.66 -6.95 24.62
CA SER A 167 -8.84 -6.52 25.38
C SER A 167 -9.83 -5.67 24.56
N SER A 168 -9.48 -5.27 23.34
CA SER A 168 -10.37 -4.53 22.43
C SER A 168 -11.42 -5.46 21.82
N GLY A 169 -12.55 -4.89 21.40
CA GLY A 169 -13.54 -5.61 20.59
C GLY A 169 -13.15 -5.76 19.12
N GLY A 170 -11.85 -5.88 18.82
CA GLY A 170 -11.32 -6.01 17.46
C GLY A 170 -11.54 -4.78 16.57
N HIS A 171 -11.68 -5.03 15.27
CA HIS A 171 -11.91 -4.02 14.24
C HIS A 171 -13.40 -3.60 14.21
N GLN A 172 -13.68 -2.30 14.24
CA GLN A 172 -15.04 -1.76 14.31
C GLN A 172 -15.20 -0.48 13.47
N HIS A 173 -16.21 -0.47 12.60
CA HIS A 173 -16.47 0.61 11.63
C HIS A 173 -17.64 1.53 11.99
N GLY A 174 -18.65 0.99 12.68
CA GLY A 174 -19.94 1.66 12.90
C GLY A 174 -21.04 1.35 11.87
N GLY A 175 -20.90 0.27 11.08
CA GLY A 175 -21.92 -0.14 10.09
C GLY A 175 -21.85 0.63 8.79
N GLY A 176 -20.64 0.79 8.24
CA GLY A 176 -20.36 1.51 6.99
C GLY A 176 -19.54 0.71 5.98
N GLU A 177 -19.21 -0.53 6.31
CA GLU A 177 -18.42 -1.44 5.51
C GLU A 177 -19.21 -1.99 4.31
N SER A 178 -18.60 -1.97 3.13
CA SER A 178 -19.03 -2.82 2.02
C SER A 178 -18.77 -4.27 2.42
N LYS A 179 -19.82 -5.08 2.58
CA LYS A 179 -19.67 -6.53 2.77
C LYS A 179 -18.88 -7.10 1.60
N MET A 180 -17.64 -7.52 1.86
CA MET A 180 -16.98 -8.46 0.96
C MET A 180 -17.77 -9.77 1.05
N HIS A 181 -18.11 -10.37 -0.09
CA HIS A 181 -18.73 -11.67 -0.10
C HIS A 181 -17.64 -12.73 0.13
N ASP A 182 -17.86 -13.63 1.07
CA ASP A 182 -16.91 -14.69 1.38
C ASP A 182 -16.80 -15.67 0.20
N HIS A 183 -15.67 -15.63 -0.52
CA HIS A 183 -15.40 -16.52 -1.65
C HIS A 183 -14.90 -17.92 -1.23
N GLU A 184 -14.94 -18.24 0.07
CA GLU A 184 -14.46 -19.51 0.66
C GLU A 184 -15.19 -20.77 0.12
N GLY A 185 -16.34 -20.61 -0.54
CA GLY A 185 -17.16 -21.72 -1.02
C GLY A 185 -16.93 -22.20 -2.47
N GLN A 186 -16.00 -21.63 -3.24
CA GLN A 186 -15.90 -21.90 -4.70
C GLN A 186 -14.88 -22.98 -5.13
N HIS A 187 -14.17 -23.62 -4.21
CA HIS A 187 -13.10 -24.59 -4.57
C HIS A 187 -13.47 -26.08 -4.50
N ASP A 188 -14.61 -26.47 -3.91
CA ASP A 188 -15.01 -27.89 -3.79
C ASP A 188 -15.90 -28.41 -4.94
N ALA A 189 -16.34 -27.53 -5.85
CA ALA A 189 -17.31 -27.87 -6.90
C ALA A 189 -16.77 -28.74 -8.06
N GLN A 190 -15.53 -29.25 -8.00
CA GLN A 190 -14.91 -30.06 -9.07
C GLN A 190 -14.30 -31.39 -8.60
N LYS A 191 -14.97 -32.08 -7.67
CA LYS A 191 -14.76 -33.52 -7.39
C LYS A 191 -16.09 -34.29 -7.43
N GLY A 192 -16.74 -34.34 -8.61
CA GLY A 192 -18.08 -34.95 -8.72
C GLY A 192 -18.58 -35.34 -10.12
N ALA A 193 -17.73 -35.42 -11.14
CA ALA A 193 -18.16 -35.69 -12.52
C ALA A 193 -17.15 -36.54 -13.31
N ALA A 194 -16.99 -37.82 -12.94
CA ALA A 194 -16.06 -38.75 -13.60
C ALA A 194 -16.60 -40.20 -13.63
N ALA A 195 -17.88 -40.39 -13.98
CA ALA A 195 -18.48 -41.69 -14.24
C ALA A 195 -19.72 -41.55 -15.15
N GLY A 196 -19.86 -42.43 -16.15
CA GLY A 196 -21.07 -42.55 -16.98
C GLY A 196 -20.88 -42.22 -18.47
N HIS A 197 -20.64 -43.25 -19.29
CA HIS A 197 -21.00 -43.23 -20.71
C HIS A 197 -22.49 -43.62 -20.84
N HIS A 198 -23.20 -43.14 -21.88
CA HIS A 198 -23.70 -44.00 -22.98
C HIS A 198 -24.65 -43.28 -23.97
N ASP A 199 -24.42 -43.61 -25.24
CA ASP A 199 -25.37 -43.62 -26.37
C ASP A 199 -26.01 -42.33 -26.93
N ALA A 200 -26.65 -42.49 -28.10
CA ALA A 200 -26.95 -41.42 -29.05
C ALA A 200 -28.39 -41.47 -29.65
N GLY A 201 -28.81 -40.34 -30.24
CA GLY A 201 -30.07 -40.18 -30.98
C GLY A 201 -30.00 -38.98 -31.93
N ALA A 202 -30.71 -39.03 -33.06
CA ALA A 202 -30.60 -38.06 -34.15
C ALA A 202 -31.83 -37.13 -34.28
N ALA A 203 -31.67 -36.03 -35.05
CA ALA A 203 -32.58 -35.47 -36.08
C ALA A 203 -34.12 -35.33 -35.81
N GLU A 204 -34.90 -34.38 -36.35
CA GLU A 204 -34.79 -33.21 -37.28
C GLU A 204 -36.20 -32.52 -37.27
N GLU A 205 -36.49 -31.27 -37.67
CA GLU A 205 -35.78 -30.04 -38.12
C GLU A 205 -36.80 -28.86 -37.93
N VAL A 206 -36.47 -27.63 -38.35
CA VAL A 206 -37.33 -26.42 -38.56
C VAL A 206 -38.00 -25.78 -37.32
N ALA A 207 -38.23 -24.45 -37.21
CA ALA A 207 -38.07 -23.37 -38.20
C ALA A 207 -37.68 -21.99 -37.61
N LYS A 208 -37.19 -21.14 -38.53
CA LYS A 208 -37.17 -19.66 -38.61
C LYS A 208 -38.06 -18.82 -37.66
N ALA A 209 -37.83 -17.52 -37.48
CA ALA A 209 -36.64 -16.63 -37.61
C ALA A 209 -37.15 -15.18 -37.40
N ASP A 210 -36.33 -14.30 -36.83
CA ASP A 210 -36.34 -12.85 -37.15
C ASP A 210 -35.02 -12.23 -36.63
N ASP A 211 -34.27 -11.59 -37.53
CA ASP A 211 -33.00 -10.93 -37.25
C ASP A 211 -33.21 -9.44 -36.89
N HIS A 212 -32.31 -8.85 -36.10
CA HIS A 212 -31.34 -7.88 -36.65
C HIS A 212 -30.41 -7.25 -35.58
N HIS A 213 -29.12 -7.59 -35.72
CA HIS A 213 -27.89 -6.86 -35.38
C HIS A 213 -27.76 -6.07 -34.07
N GLY A 214 -26.85 -6.58 -33.23
CA GLY A 214 -25.93 -5.79 -32.42
C GLY A 214 -24.51 -6.38 -32.50
N GLU A 215 -23.79 -6.13 -33.61
CA GLU A 215 -22.39 -6.57 -33.77
C GLU A 215 -21.48 -5.74 -32.85
N LYS A 216 -20.63 -6.34 -32.01
CA LYS A 216 -19.48 -7.26 -32.22
C LYS A 216 -18.18 -6.57 -32.68
N ASN A 217 -17.12 -6.88 -31.93
CA ASN A 217 -15.68 -6.96 -32.26
C ASN A 217 -14.82 -6.15 -31.27
N SER A 218 -13.67 -6.62 -30.77
CA SER A 218 -13.07 -7.97 -30.72
C SER A 218 -12.12 -7.99 -29.51
N ALA A 219 -12.09 -9.01 -28.63
CA ALA A 219 -11.56 -10.36 -28.87
C ALA A 219 -10.07 -10.37 -29.27
N HIS A 220 -9.20 -10.51 -28.27
CA HIS A 220 -7.87 -11.08 -28.40
C HIS A 220 -7.75 -12.24 -27.40
N ALA A 221 -7.33 -13.41 -27.90
CA ALA A 221 -7.03 -14.58 -27.07
C ALA A 221 -5.53 -14.61 -26.73
N HIS A 222 -5.18 -15.22 -25.60
CA HIS A 222 -3.79 -15.51 -25.25
C HIS A 222 -3.53 -17.00 -25.44
N GLU A 223 -2.69 -17.33 -26.42
CA GLU A 223 -2.05 -18.66 -26.49
C GLU A 223 -0.98 -18.79 -25.40
N ALA A 224 -0.78 -20.02 -24.92
CA ALA A 224 0.22 -20.32 -23.90
C ALA A 224 1.62 -20.49 -24.54
N ALA A 225 2.55 -19.62 -24.16
CA ALA A 225 3.98 -19.77 -24.48
C ALA A 225 4.76 -20.23 -23.23
N ALA A 226 5.76 -21.10 -23.44
CA ALA A 226 6.49 -21.75 -22.36
C ALA A 226 7.54 -20.84 -21.70
N ALA A 227 7.92 -21.16 -20.45
CA ALA A 227 9.00 -20.50 -19.75
C ALA A 227 10.39 -20.98 -20.26
N PRO A 228 11.38 -20.08 -20.38
CA PRO A 228 12.77 -20.47 -20.58
C PRO A 228 13.45 -20.83 -19.25
N THR A 229 14.27 -21.89 -19.25
CA THR A 229 15.20 -22.22 -18.17
C THR A 229 16.58 -21.58 -18.40
N GLN A 230 17.42 -21.61 -17.37
CA GLN A 230 18.80 -21.09 -17.37
C GLN A 230 19.72 -21.80 -18.39
N ASP A 231 20.67 -21.08 -18.97
CA ASP A 231 22.10 -21.14 -18.62
C ASP A 231 22.88 -19.96 -19.28
N GLU A 232 24.21 -20.03 -19.28
CA GLU A 232 25.22 -19.21 -19.97
C GLU A 232 25.60 -17.84 -19.35
N SER A 233 26.68 -17.87 -18.56
CA SER A 233 27.69 -16.80 -18.50
C SER A 233 29.00 -17.34 -19.08
N PRO A 234 29.78 -16.50 -19.79
CA PRO A 234 31.12 -16.23 -19.24
C PRO A 234 31.64 -14.79 -19.41
N GLU A 235 32.66 -14.49 -18.59
CA GLU A 235 33.77 -13.54 -18.85
C GLU A 235 33.46 -12.04 -19.08
N HIS A 236 33.39 -11.29 -17.97
CA HIS A 236 33.80 -9.88 -17.95
C HIS A 236 35.33 -9.76 -17.81
N ALA A 237 35.99 -9.15 -18.80
CA ALA A 237 37.40 -8.77 -18.69
C ALA A 237 37.55 -7.36 -18.06
N HIS A 238 38.33 -7.25 -16.99
CA HIS A 238 38.79 -5.97 -16.42
C HIS A 238 40.33 -5.93 -16.36
N PRO A 239 40.97 -4.79 -16.70
CA PRO A 239 42.42 -4.63 -16.60
C PRO A 239 42.88 -4.42 -15.14
N GLN A 240 44.17 -4.70 -14.88
CA GLN A 240 44.81 -4.64 -13.56
C GLN A 240 45.72 -3.41 -13.39
N GLY A 241 46.00 -3.06 -12.12
CA GLY A 241 47.03 -2.08 -11.71
C GLY A 241 46.46 -0.66 -11.44
N ALA A 242 46.90 0.08 -10.42
CA ALA A 242 47.88 -0.21 -9.36
C ALA A 242 47.43 0.47 -8.04
N GLU A 243 47.32 -0.28 -6.94
CA GLU A 243 48.30 -0.37 -5.83
C GLU A 243 48.43 0.88 -4.92
N ALA A 244 47.85 0.77 -3.72
CA ALA A 244 48.23 1.52 -2.52
C ALA A 244 47.77 0.76 -1.26
N SER A 245 48.72 0.32 -0.43
CA SER A 245 48.47 -0.46 0.79
C SER A 245 48.14 0.43 2.00
N LEU A 246 47.47 -0.12 3.03
CA LEU A 246 47.78 0.09 4.46
C LEU A 246 46.95 -0.86 5.36
N ASP A 247 47.29 -0.92 6.65
CA ASP A 247 47.10 -2.10 7.51
C ASP A 247 45.75 -2.30 8.24
N ALA A 248 45.41 -3.60 8.35
CA ALA A 248 44.83 -4.32 9.49
C ALA A 248 43.63 -3.76 10.29
N SER A 249 42.53 -4.51 10.24
CA SER A 249 41.87 -5.07 11.44
C SER A 249 41.04 -6.31 11.09
N ALA A 250 40.96 -7.30 11.98
CA ALA A 250 40.41 -8.62 11.66
C ALA A 250 38.89 -8.73 11.87
N THR A 251 38.20 -9.34 10.89
CA THR A 251 36.76 -9.62 10.95
C THR A 251 36.45 -10.81 11.88
N PRO A 252 35.55 -10.67 12.87
CA PRO A 252 35.04 -11.81 13.64
C PRO A 252 34.22 -12.75 12.75
N ALA A 253 34.45 -14.07 12.86
CA ALA A 253 33.72 -15.06 12.08
C ALA A 253 32.22 -15.12 12.44
N ALA A 254 31.37 -15.35 11.44
CA ALA A 254 29.93 -15.47 11.63
C ALA A 254 29.56 -16.73 12.43
N GLN A 255 28.77 -16.56 13.50
CA GLN A 255 28.24 -17.69 14.27
C GLN A 255 27.05 -18.33 13.54
N LEU A 256 27.18 -19.60 13.18
CA LEU A 256 26.07 -20.44 12.75
C LEU A 256 25.07 -20.64 13.90
N LYS A 257 23.77 -20.61 13.60
CA LYS A 257 22.69 -20.93 14.53
C LYS A 257 21.91 -22.14 14.02
N THR A 258 22.08 -23.30 14.63
CA THR A 258 21.17 -24.44 14.43
C THR A 258 19.92 -24.28 15.28
N HIS A 259 18.83 -24.92 14.87
CA HIS A 259 17.62 -25.10 15.66
C HIS A 259 16.93 -26.41 15.24
N PRO A 260 16.40 -27.20 16.18
CA PRO A 260 15.81 -28.50 15.87
C PRO A 260 14.37 -28.36 15.35
N HIS A 261 14.03 -29.14 14.33
CA HIS A 261 12.65 -29.33 13.87
C HIS A 261 12.03 -30.60 14.47
N ALA A 262 10.69 -30.67 14.42
CA ALA A 262 9.91 -31.71 15.10
C ALA A 262 10.07 -33.14 14.53
N ASP A 263 10.82 -33.31 13.43
CA ASP A 263 11.20 -34.59 12.81
C ASP A 263 12.61 -35.07 13.21
N GLY A 264 13.33 -34.29 14.04
CA GLY A 264 14.59 -34.71 14.66
C GLY A 264 15.83 -34.62 13.76
N LYS A 265 15.80 -33.82 12.69
CA LYS A 265 16.95 -33.57 11.82
C LYS A 265 17.48 -32.14 11.98
N GLU A 266 18.81 -32.01 11.99
CA GLU A 266 19.49 -30.71 11.94
C GLU A 266 19.86 -30.36 10.50
N HIS A 267 19.63 -29.10 10.13
CA HIS A 267 20.03 -28.53 8.84
C HIS A 267 20.77 -27.21 9.06
N THR A 268 21.88 -27.02 8.37
CA THR A 268 22.71 -25.81 8.44
C THR A 268 22.53 -24.95 7.19
N HIS A 269 22.16 -23.69 7.39
CA HIS A 269 22.11 -22.71 6.30
C HIS A 269 23.36 -21.83 6.33
N ALA A 270 24.13 -21.86 5.25
CA ALA A 270 25.02 -20.77 4.89
C ALA A 270 24.20 -19.58 4.36
N LYS A 271 24.80 -18.40 4.35
CA LYS A 271 24.21 -17.15 3.85
C LYS A 271 24.59 -16.90 2.39
#